data_AF-A0A9E3M6N3-F1
#
_entry.id   AF-A0A9E3M6N3-F1
#
_cell.length_a   1.000
_cell.length_b   1.000
_cell.length_c   1.000
_cell.angle_alpha   90.00
_cell.angle_beta   90.00
_cell.angle_gamma   90.00
#
_symmetry.space_group_name_H-M   'P 1'
#
loop_
_entity.id
_entity.type
_entity.pdbx_description
1 polymer ?
#
loop_
_entity_poly.entity_id
_entity_poly.type
_entity_poly.pdbx_seq_one_letter_code
_entity_poly.pdbx_strand_id
1 'polypeptide(L)'
;MCFTRCQVASQYQGRQKYEQAIELYQYIADTWPESDRALPAQMYVTISNIALGDDEAVQAIIDSLIADFNDHPDLPGTLFSLGEEYYKKAYRLENEGHYEQAKEYFQKAIVALERIIREFPGSTHAGYSRPLITDCLNRFGDKYCGAYVVWHTLHHYGLTKPIDVIAKEMRIEKQGSVSIYEIAQTLKTNGISAHAVKLDFDKMSAINKPFIQYIASAKDGQPGHFRLCIPTGSGKAVILDGVEEPEVFDLTFSEKYDYQGTIWNGTSILIDGIRKDTSNESVSQLLYFNDMLLVAASWLGPHLSNSDLLTLDKQLSLRGGCPTDCKTYGKICYNRRACTDHDVCATYVGQRVCLEQDEDEGCNTPGSAPNCVVDSSVYCTPMESTLPHCDFTINYCKVSISFPSVQCDLDTSLPRLYLGQCHD
;
A
#
# COMPACT_ATOMS: atom_id res chain seq x y z
N MET A 1 -6.36 14.60 -47.59
CA MET A 1 -4.89 14.54 -47.66
C MET A 1 -4.26 13.97 -46.39
N CYS A 2 -4.69 14.38 -45.18
CA CYS A 2 -4.19 13.85 -43.91
C CYS A 2 -4.21 12.31 -43.83
N PHE A 3 -5.35 11.68 -44.13
CA PHE A 3 -5.52 10.22 -44.07
C PHE A 3 -4.50 9.43 -44.91
N THR A 4 -4.30 9.81 -46.17
CA THR A 4 -3.34 9.14 -47.06
C THR A 4 -1.90 9.26 -46.54
N ARG A 5 -1.55 10.40 -45.93
CA ARG A 5 -0.23 10.58 -45.31
C ARG A 5 -0.04 9.72 -44.06
N CYS A 6 -1.07 9.60 -43.21
CA CYS A 6 -1.04 8.66 -42.08
C CYS A 6 -0.79 7.22 -42.55
N GLN A 7 -1.45 6.80 -43.64
CA GLN A 7 -1.25 5.46 -44.19
C GLN A 7 0.19 5.25 -44.68
N VAL A 8 0.76 6.23 -45.38
CA VAL A 8 2.16 6.16 -45.85
C VAL A 8 3.13 6.12 -44.66
N ALA A 9 2.93 6.96 -43.64
CA ALA A 9 3.76 6.97 -42.43
C ALA A 9 3.72 5.61 -41.72
N SER A 10 2.53 5.01 -41.59
CA SER A 10 2.35 3.67 -41.03
C SER A 10 3.08 2.58 -41.84
N GLN A 11 3.10 2.70 -43.17
CA GLN A 11 3.87 1.78 -44.03
C GLN A 11 5.39 1.92 -43.83
N TYR A 12 5.89 3.14 -43.57
CA TYR A 12 7.30 3.34 -43.20
C TYR A 12 7.60 2.69 -41.85
N GLN A 13 6.76 2.92 -40.83
CA GLN A 13 6.93 2.33 -39.51
C GLN A 13 6.90 0.79 -39.56
N GLY A 14 5.96 0.19 -40.29
CA GLY A 14 5.87 -1.26 -40.47
C GLY A 14 7.07 -1.88 -41.21
N ARG A 15 7.86 -1.08 -41.92
CA ARG A 15 9.12 -1.47 -42.55
C ARG A 15 10.36 -1.08 -41.73
N GLN A 16 10.16 -0.69 -40.46
CA GLN A 16 11.21 -0.23 -39.54
C GLN A 16 11.99 1.00 -40.05
N LYS A 17 11.35 1.80 -40.90
CA LYS A 17 11.87 3.08 -41.42
C LYS A 17 11.40 4.21 -40.52
N TYR A 18 11.87 4.19 -39.27
CA TYR A 18 11.31 4.99 -38.18
C TYR A 18 11.54 6.48 -38.39
N GLU A 19 12.70 6.89 -38.91
CA GLU A 19 13.01 8.29 -39.20
C GLU A 19 12.06 8.87 -40.24
N GLN A 20 11.80 8.15 -41.34
CA GLN A 20 10.83 8.60 -42.36
C GLN A 20 9.39 8.59 -41.83
N ALA A 21 9.06 7.65 -40.95
CA ALA A 21 7.75 7.64 -40.29
C ALA A 21 7.59 8.86 -39.39
N ILE A 22 8.62 9.20 -38.59
CA ILE A 22 8.66 10.38 -37.72
C ILE A 22 8.44 11.65 -38.52
N GLU A 23 9.18 11.86 -39.62
CA GLU A 23 9.03 13.05 -40.47
C GLU A 23 7.58 13.24 -40.94
N LEU A 24 6.94 12.15 -41.38
CA LEU A 24 5.56 12.23 -41.88
C LEU A 24 4.54 12.41 -40.77
N TYR A 25 4.69 11.72 -39.63
CA TYR A 25 3.77 11.89 -38.50
C TYR A 25 3.90 13.28 -37.87
N GLN A 26 5.13 13.79 -37.70
CA GLN A 26 5.38 15.15 -37.22
C GLN A 26 4.75 16.18 -38.16
N TYR A 27 4.94 16.03 -39.48
CA TYR A 27 4.30 16.89 -40.46
C TYR A 27 2.76 16.89 -40.31
N ILE A 28 2.15 15.74 -40.02
CA ILE A 28 0.70 15.64 -39.83
C ILE A 28 0.26 16.39 -38.57
N ALA A 29 0.97 16.20 -37.45
CA ALA A 29 0.69 16.89 -36.20
C ALA A 29 0.86 18.42 -36.35
N ASP A 30 1.92 18.87 -37.02
CA ASP A 30 2.22 20.30 -37.21
C ASP A 30 1.24 20.98 -38.17
N THR A 31 0.81 20.27 -39.23
CA THR A 31 -0.07 20.85 -40.26
C THR A 31 -1.53 20.85 -39.84
N TRP A 32 -1.94 19.88 -39.02
CA TRP A 32 -3.34 19.70 -38.60
C TRP A 32 -3.46 19.43 -37.10
N PRO A 33 -3.03 20.39 -36.24
CA PRO A 33 -3.02 20.20 -34.78
C PRO A 33 -4.42 20.00 -34.19
N GLU A 34 -5.45 20.59 -34.82
CA GLU A 34 -6.86 20.47 -34.39
C GLU A 34 -7.57 19.23 -34.96
N SER A 35 -6.88 18.39 -35.73
CA SER A 35 -7.50 17.20 -36.30
C SER A 35 -7.57 16.06 -35.29
N ASP A 36 -8.54 15.16 -35.47
CA ASP A 36 -8.63 13.86 -34.79
C ASP A 36 -7.39 12.97 -35.02
N ARG A 37 -6.46 13.38 -35.89
CA ARG A 37 -5.21 12.69 -36.19
C ARG A 37 -4.00 13.27 -35.49
N ALA A 38 -4.09 14.43 -34.85
CA ALA A 38 -2.95 15.07 -34.19
C ALA A 38 -2.42 14.19 -33.04
N LEU A 39 -3.30 13.79 -32.11
CA LEU A 39 -2.92 12.93 -30.98
C LEU A 39 -2.38 11.56 -31.44
N PRO A 40 -3.06 10.81 -32.35
CA PRO A 40 -2.48 9.58 -32.90
C PRO A 40 -1.15 9.79 -33.62
N ALA A 41 -0.96 10.90 -34.34
CA ALA A 41 0.31 11.18 -35.01
C ALA A 41 1.45 11.36 -33.99
N GLN A 42 1.24 12.16 -32.94
CA GLN A 42 2.20 12.33 -31.84
C GLN A 42 2.51 11.00 -31.12
N MET A 43 1.50 10.15 -30.91
CA MET A 43 1.70 8.79 -30.41
C MET A 43 2.65 7.99 -31.31
N TYR A 44 2.44 7.98 -32.63
CA TYR A 44 3.30 7.23 -33.55
C TYR A 44 4.71 7.83 -33.72
N VAL A 45 4.88 9.15 -33.58
CA VAL A 45 6.20 9.77 -33.43
C VAL A 45 6.90 9.18 -32.20
N THR A 46 6.20 9.16 -31.06
CA THR A 46 6.75 8.63 -29.80
C THR A 46 7.13 7.15 -29.91
N ILE A 47 6.25 6.30 -30.46
CA ILE A 47 6.52 4.87 -30.67
C ILE A 47 7.76 4.66 -31.56
N SER A 48 7.93 5.49 -32.60
CA SER A 48 9.09 5.41 -33.48
C SER A 48 10.37 5.83 -32.75
N ASN A 49 10.33 6.84 -31.88
CA ASN A 49 11.47 7.19 -31.02
C ASN A 49 11.78 6.10 -29.96
N ILE A 50 10.76 5.45 -29.39
CA ILE A 50 10.97 4.25 -28.53
C ILE A 50 11.70 3.15 -29.30
N ALA A 51 11.33 2.92 -30.57
CA ALA A 51 11.97 1.92 -31.40
C ALA A 51 13.45 2.25 -31.65
N LEU A 52 13.76 3.53 -31.92
CA LEU A 52 15.11 4.05 -32.08
C LEU A 52 15.92 4.12 -30.76
N GLY A 53 15.25 4.12 -29.61
CA GLY A 53 15.89 4.28 -28.31
C GLY A 53 16.24 5.72 -27.96
N ASP A 54 15.56 6.70 -28.55
CA ASP A 54 15.72 8.12 -28.25
C ASP A 54 14.80 8.51 -27.08
N ASP A 55 15.23 8.20 -25.86
CA ASP A 55 14.40 8.42 -24.67
C ASP A 55 14.22 9.89 -24.32
N GLU A 56 15.19 10.75 -24.67
CA GLU A 56 15.07 12.20 -24.48
C GLU A 56 13.91 12.75 -25.31
N ALA A 57 13.85 12.36 -26.59
CA ALA A 57 12.73 12.73 -27.46
C ALA A 57 11.40 12.14 -26.94
N VAL A 58 11.38 10.89 -26.49
CA VAL A 58 10.15 10.27 -25.95
C VAL A 58 9.61 11.04 -24.74
N GLN A 59 10.46 11.39 -23.77
CA GLN A 59 10.01 12.14 -22.60
C GLN A 59 9.48 13.53 -22.97
N ALA A 60 10.17 14.24 -23.86
CA ALA A 60 9.72 15.55 -24.33
C ALA A 60 8.34 15.48 -25.02
N ILE A 61 8.10 14.43 -25.83
CA ILE A 61 6.80 14.25 -26.49
C ILE A 61 5.72 13.84 -25.48
N ILE A 62 6.01 12.97 -24.51
CA ILE A 62 5.04 12.62 -23.45
C ILE A 62 4.64 13.86 -22.65
N ASP A 63 5.60 14.72 -22.31
CA ASP A 63 5.34 15.99 -21.62
C ASP A 63 4.43 16.91 -22.44
N SER A 64 4.70 17.06 -23.75
CA SER A 64 3.84 17.83 -24.67
C SER A 64 2.46 17.19 -24.83
N LEU A 65 2.36 15.87 -24.96
CA LEU A 65 1.09 15.17 -25.04
C LEU A 65 0.20 15.47 -23.82
N ILE A 66 0.78 15.44 -22.62
CA ILE A 66 0.05 15.75 -21.39
C ILE A 66 -0.33 17.22 -21.33
N ALA A 67 0.54 18.13 -21.75
CA ALA A 67 0.27 19.57 -21.72
C ALA A 67 -0.79 20.00 -22.74
N ASP A 68 -0.68 19.51 -23.98
CA ASP A 68 -1.44 19.97 -25.13
C ASP A 68 -2.78 19.23 -25.30
N PHE A 69 -2.90 18.01 -24.76
CA PHE A 69 -4.08 17.15 -24.91
C PHE A 69 -4.71 16.73 -23.56
N ASN A 70 -4.46 17.45 -22.47
CA ASN A 70 -4.96 17.10 -21.12
C ASN A 70 -6.48 16.84 -21.06
N ASP A 71 -7.27 17.58 -21.83
CA ASP A 71 -8.73 17.50 -21.90
C ASP A 71 -9.22 16.50 -22.97
N HIS A 72 -8.30 15.88 -23.73
CA HIS A 72 -8.66 14.93 -24.78
C HIS A 72 -9.02 13.56 -24.17
N PRO A 73 -10.23 13.02 -24.44
CA PRO A 73 -10.71 11.80 -23.78
C PRO A 73 -9.84 10.56 -24.07
N ASP A 74 -9.15 10.53 -25.21
CA ASP A 74 -8.29 9.41 -25.60
C ASP A 74 -6.85 9.50 -25.06
N LEU A 75 -6.45 10.62 -24.44
CA LEU A 75 -5.07 10.80 -23.97
C LEU A 75 -4.61 9.69 -23.00
N PRO A 76 -5.40 9.26 -21.98
CA PRO A 76 -4.99 8.16 -21.12
C PRO A 76 -4.74 6.85 -21.89
N GLY A 77 -5.53 6.59 -22.94
CA GLY A 77 -5.34 5.42 -23.81
C GLY A 77 -4.08 5.52 -24.66
N THR A 78 -3.80 6.71 -25.19
CA THR A 78 -2.53 6.99 -25.89
C THR A 78 -1.32 6.76 -24.99
N LEU A 79 -1.31 7.31 -23.77
CA LEU A 79 -0.21 7.11 -22.83
C LEU A 79 -0.06 5.63 -22.43
N PHE A 80 -1.17 4.91 -22.26
CA PHE A 80 -1.15 3.47 -21.98
C PHE A 80 -0.47 2.70 -23.12
N SER A 81 -0.83 2.98 -24.37
CA SER A 81 -0.17 2.37 -25.54
C SER A 81 1.34 2.63 -25.57
N LEU A 82 1.81 3.80 -25.13
CA LEU A 82 3.25 4.08 -25.02
C LEU A 82 3.94 3.21 -23.96
N GLY A 83 3.30 3.04 -22.79
CA GLY A 83 3.75 2.12 -21.76
C GLY A 83 3.81 0.68 -22.26
N GLU A 84 2.80 0.24 -23.02
CA GLU A 84 2.77 -1.08 -23.66
C GLU A 84 3.89 -1.26 -24.68
N GLU A 85 4.27 -0.23 -25.45
CA GLU A 85 5.36 -0.35 -26.41
C GLU A 85 6.73 -0.51 -25.73
N TYR A 86 6.97 0.19 -24.62
CA TYR A 86 8.14 -0.06 -23.77
C TYR A 86 8.13 -1.50 -23.24
N TYR A 87 6.99 -1.97 -22.73
CA TYR A 87 6.83 -3.34 -22.23
C TYR A 87 7.09 -4.39 -23.32
N LYS A 88 6.51 -4.24 -24.52
CA LYS A 88 6.72 -5.17 -25.64
C LYS A 88 8.19 -5.20 -26.07
N LYS A 89 8.88 -4.06 -26.08
CA LYS A 89 10.31 -4.00 -26.39
C LYS A 89 11.14 -4.69 -25.32
N ALA A 90 10.82 -4.47 -24.03
CA ALA A 90 11.44 -5.19 -22.93
C ALA A 90 11.28 -6.71 -23.06
N TYR A 91 10.06 -7.17 -23.33
CA TYR A 91 9.74 -8.58 -23.50
C TYR A 91 10.47 -9.23 -24.68
N ARG A 92 10.63 -8.53 -25.81
CA ARG A 92 11.46 -9.02 -26.93
C ARG A 92 12.92 -9.16 -26.54
N LEU A 93 13.49 -8.13 -25.91
CA LEU A 93 14.88 -8.16 -25.44
C LEU A 93 15.11 -9.29 -24.43
N GLU A 94 14.15 -9.53 -23.54
CA GLU A 94 14.20 -10.64 -22.58
C GLU A 94 14.27 -11.99 -23.30
N ASN A 95 13.39 -12.24 -24.29
CA ASN A 95 13.38 -13.47 -25.07
C ASN A 95 14.63 -13.66 -25.94
N GLU A 96 15.31 -12.57 -26.31
CA GLU A 96 16.58 -12.57 -27.04
C GLU A 96 17.79 -12.75 -26.11
N GLY A 97 17.58 -12.78 -24.78
CA GLY A 97 18.65 -12.92 -23.78
C GLY A 97 19.35 -11.59 -23.42
N HIS A 98 18.83 -10.46 -23.88
CA HIS A 98 19.33 -9.11 -23.59
C HIS A 98 18.77 -8.57 -22.27
N TYR A 99 18.96 -9.30 -21.17
CA TYR A 99 18.27 -9.05 -19.90
C TYR A 99 18.49 -7.65 -19.30
N GLU A 100 19.70 -7.08 -19.39
CA GLU A 100 19.96 -5.73 -18.84
C GLU A 100 19.22 -4.65 -19.64
N GLN A 101 19.17 -4.78 -20.97
CA GLN A 101 18.38 -3.88 -21.81
C GLN A 101 16.88 -4.10 -21.56
N ALA A 102 16.43 -5.35 -21.46
CA ALA A 102 15.04 -5.65 -21.12
C ALA A 102 14.60 -4.96 -19.81
N LYS A 103 15.45 -5.03 -18.77
CA LYS A 103 15.23 -4.38 -17.49
C LYS A 103 15.03 -2.87 -17.62
N GLU A 104 15.91 -2.21 -18.38
CA GLU A 104 15.81 -0.78 -18.64
C GLU A 104 14.47 -0.42 -19.32
N TYR A 105 14.02 -1.22 -20.29
CA TYR A 105 12.74 -1.01 -20.96
C TYR A 105 11.54 -1.32 -20.06
N PHE A 106 11.61 -2.31 -19.16
CA PHE A 106 10.58 -2.53 -18.14
C PHE A 106 10.47 -1.35 -17.17
N GLN A 107 11.60 -0.75 -16.75
CA GLN A 107 11.59 0.45 -15.92
C GLN A 107 10.92 1.63 -16.65
N LYS A 108 11.22 1.83 -17.93
CA LYS A 108 10.58 2.87 -18.74
C LYS A 108 9.08 2.64 -18.88
N ALA A 109 8.65 1.38 -19.06
CA ALA A 109 7.24 1.03 -19.06
C ALA A 109 6.56 1.40 -17.74
N ILE A 110 7.17 1.06 -16.60
CA ILE A 110 6.65 1.42 -15.26
C ILE A 110 6.47 2.93 -15.14
N VAL A 111 7.51 3.73 -15.45
CA VAL A 111 7.45 5.19 -15.35
C VAL A 111 6.32 5.77 -16.22
N ALA A 112 6.17 5.28 -17.45
CA ALA A 112 5.10 5.72 -18.34
C ALA A 112 3.70 5.36 -17.81
N LEU A 113 3.53 4.14 -17.28
CA LEU A 113 2.26 3.64 -16.75
C LEU A 113 1.88 4.30 -15.41
N GLU A 114 2.84 4.53 -14.53
CA GLU A 114 2.65 5.26 -13.26
C GLU A 114 2.17 6.68 -13.50
N ARG A 115 2.64 7.31 -14.59
CA ARG A 115 2.20 8.64 -14.98
C ARG A 115 0.70 8.66 -15.29
N ILE A 116 0.15 7.61 -15.88
CA ILE A 116 -1.30 7.49 -16.14
C ILE A 116 -2.07 7.41 -14.82
N ILE A 117 -1.58 6.62 -13.87
CA ILE A 117 -2.21 6.50 -12.54
C ILE A 117 -2.20 7.85 -11.82
N ARG A 118 -1.11 8.61 -11.93
CA ARG A 118 -0.96 9.91 -11.27
C ARG A 118 -1.80 11.01 -11.92
N GLU A 119 -1.70 11.18 -13.23
CA GLU A 119 -2.37 12.27 -13.95
C GLU A 119 -3.85 11.96 -14.23
N PHE A 120 -4.21 10.68 -14.36
CA PHE A 120 -5.57 10.22 -14.73
C PHE A 120 -6.08 9.08 -13.85
N PRO A 121 -6.14 9.24 -12.51
CA PRO A 121 -6.46 8.16 -11.57
C PRO A 121 -7.86 7.55 -11.78
N GLY A 122 -8.81 8.30 -12.35
CA GLY A 122 -10.17 7.84 -12.64
C GLY A 122 -10.35 7.18 -14.00
N SER A 123 -9.31 7.13 -14.84
CA SER A 123 -9.39 6.51 -16.16
C SER A 123 -9.41 4.97 -16.06
N THR A 124 -10.09 4.30 -17.00
CA THR A 124 -10.02 2.83 -17.12
C THR A 124 -8.58 2.35 -17.33
N HIS A 125 -7.77 3.15 -18.04
CA HIS A 125 -6.35 2.90 -18.29
C HIS A 125 -5.48 2.94 -17.03
N ALA A 126 -5.82 3.73 -16.01
CA ALA A 126 -5.15 3.65 -14.71
C ALA A 126 -5.39 2.28 -14.04
N GLY A 127 -6.58 1.70 -14.22
CA GLY A 127 -6.90 0.33 -13.80
C GLY A 127 -6.07 -0.73 -14.55
N TYR A 128 -5.93 -0.59 -15.86
CA TYR A 128 -5.11 -1.51 -16.69
C TYR A 128 -3.60 -1.34 -16.48
N SER A 129 -3.15 -0.16 -16.06
CA SER A 129 -1.73 0.13 -15.82
C SER A 129 -1.20 -0.66 -14.63
N ARG A 130 -1.99 -0.88 -13.58
CA ARG A 130 -1.53 -1.60 -12.37
C ARG A 130 -1.07 -3.03 -12.64
N PRO A 131 -1.88 -3.92 -13.28
CA PRO A 131 -1.41 -5.27 -13.60
C PRO A 131 -0.16 -5.29 -14.49
N LEU A 132 -0.04 -4.36 -15.42
CA LEU A 132 1.11 -4.29 -16.32
C LEU A 132 2.37 -3.81 -15.58
N ILE A 133 2.23 -2.83 -14.67
CA ILE A 133 3.30 -2.44 -13.74
C ILE A 133 3.71 -3.63 -12.88
N THR A 134 2.76 -4.37 -12.31
CA THR A 134 3.06 -5.58 -11.52
C THR A 134 3.80 -6.62 -12.36
N ASP A 135 3.39 -6.89 -13.61
CA ASP A 135 4.13 -7.82 -14.47
C ASP A 135 5.53 -7.30 -14.83
N CYS A 136 5.67 -5.99 -15.13
CA CYS A 136 6.99 -5.36 -15.29
C CYS A 136 7.85 -5.56 -14.05
N LEU A 137 7.28 -5.32 -12.87
CA LEU A 137 7.93 -5.43 -11.57
C LEU A 137 8.28 -6.88 -11.23
N ASN A 138 7.49 -7.87 -11.64
CA ASN A 138 7.78 -9.29 -11.45
C ASN A 138 8.87 -9.76 -12.42
N ARG A 139 8.86 -9.31 -13.67
CA ARG A 139 9.93 -9.59 -14.66
C ARG A 139 11.23 -8.87 -14.32
N PHE A 140 11.10 -7.67 -13.76
CA PHE A 140 12.18 -6.93 -13.12
C PHE A 140 12.65 -7.60 -11.83
N GLY A 141 11.72 -8.21 -11.10
CA GLY A 141 11.81 -8.62 -9.73
C GLY A 141 11.80 -10.13 -9.57
N ASP A 142 12.96 -10.72 -9.80
CA ASP A 142 13.37 -11.89 -9.01
C ASP A 142 14.88 -11.92 -8.79
N LYS A 143 15.46 -10.74 -8.47
CA LYS A 143 16.93 -10.57 -8.49
C LYS A 143 17.50 -9.85 -7.27
N TYR A 144 16.62 -9.31 -6.42
CA TYR A 144 16.95 -8.59 -5.19
C TYR A 144 16.01 -8.92 -4.02
N CYS A 145 15.43 -10.12 -3.93
CA CYS A 145 14.61 -10.50 -2.78
C CYS A 145 15.30 -10.18 -1.44
N GLY A 146 16.62 -10.40 -1.37
CA GLY A 146 17.45 -9.99 -0.25
C GLY A 146 17.56 -8.48 -0.01
N ALA A 147 17.57 -7.63 -1.05
CA ALA A 147 17.60 -6.17 -0.85
C ALA A 147 16.23 -5.59 -0.50
N TYR A 148 15.16 -6.11 -1.11
CA TYR A 148 13.80 -5.72 -0.77
C TYR A 148 13.46 -6.06 0.67
N VAL A 149 13.86 -7.23 1.15
CA VAL A 149 13.60 -7.58 2.54
C VAL A 149 14.35 -6.67 3.52
N VAL A 150 15.57 -6.24 3.18
CA VAL A 150 16.31 -5.21 3.93
C VAL A 150 15.58 -3.87 3.86
N TRP A 151 15.15 -3.44 2.68
CA TRP A 151 14.42 -2.19 2.47
C TRP A 151 13.14 -2.11 3.29
N HIS A 152 12.28 -3.14 3.20
CA HIS A 152 11.06 -3.24 4.00
C HIS A 152 11.36 -3.25 5.50
N THR A 153 12.44 -3.94 5.92
CA THR A 153 12.85 -3.97 7.32
C THR A 153 13.28 -2.59 7.80
N LEU A 154 14.13 -1.88 7.04
CA LEU A 154 14.55 -0.51 7.36
C LEU A 154 13.33 0.41 7.48
N HIS A 155 12.42 0.32 6.50
CA HIS A 155 11.21 1.13 6.49
C HIS A 155 10.36 0.86 7.73
N HIS A 156 10.17 -0.41 8.12
CA HIS A 156 9.45 -0.82 9.35
C HIS A 156 10.05 -0.24 10.63
N TYR A 157 11.35 0.08 10.66
CA TYR A 157 12.01 0.73 11.79
C TYR A 157 12.20 2.24 11.59
N GLY A 158 11.48 2.84 10.64
CA GLY A 158 11.50 4.29 10.36
C GLY A 158 12.75 4.79 9.65
N LEU A 159 13.59 3.89 9.13
CA LEU A 159 14.78 4.22 8.35
C LEU A 159 14.42 4.22 6.87
N THR A 160 14.72 5.31 6.15
CA THR A 160 14.44 5.41 4.72
C THR A 160 15.76 5.40 3.93
N LYS A 161 15.89 4.44 3.02
CA LYS A 161 16.97 4.38 2.04
C LYS A 161 16.40 3.97 0.68
N PRO A 162 16.85 4.57 -0.43
CA PRO A 162 16.53 4.08 -1.77
C PRO A 162 17.00 2.63 -1.97
N ILE A 163 16.23 1.83 -2.73
CA ILE A 163 16.52 0.41 -2.96
C ILE A 163 17.85 0.19 -3.69
N ASP A 164 18.23 1.10 -4.59
CA ASP A 164 19.50 1.08 -5.32
C ASP A 164 20.71 1.28 -4.39
N VAL A 165 20.57 2.12 -3.36
CA VAL A 165 21.60 2.31 -2.32
C VAL A 165 21.77 1.02 -1.53
N ILE A 166 20.68 0.37 -1.11
CA ILE A 166 20.72 -0.90 -0.39
C ILE A 166 21.34 -1.99 -1.25
N ALA A 167 20.90 -2.13 -2.50
CA ALA A 167 21.44 -3.12 -3.43
C ALA A 167 22.95 -2.96 -3.64
N LYS A 168 23.43 -1.70 -3.71
CA LYS A 168 24.85 -1.38 -3.80
C LYS A 168 25.61 -1.69 -2.51
N GLU A 169 25.06 -1.36 -1.33
CA GLU A 169 25.64 -1.71 -0.02
C GLU A 169 25.82 -3.23 0.12
N MET A 170 24.82 -3.98 -0.35
CA MET A 170 24.81 -5.45 -0.38
C MET A 170 25.69 -6.05 -1.48
N ARG A 171 26.40 -5.22 -2.26
CA ARG A 171 27.28 -5.63 -3.37
C ARG A 171 26.58 -6.54 -4.38
N ILE A 172 25.30 -6.27 -4.64
CA ILE A 172 24.54 -7.02 -5.63
C ILE A 172 24.88 -6.46 -7.01
N GLU A 173 26.10 -6.77 -7.47
CA GLU A 173 26.64 -6.32 -8.76
C GLU A 173 26.01 -7.08 -9.94
N LYS A 174 25.55 -8.31 -9.68
CA LYS A 174 24.76 -9.13 -10.60
C LYS A 174 23.65 -9.84 -9.84
N GLN A 175 22.62 -10.14 -10.59
CA GLN A 175 21.35 -10.70 -10.15
C GLN A 175 21.50 -11.94 -9.27
N GLY A 176 20.72 -12.00 -8.19
CA GLY A 176 20.15 -13.27 -7.73
C GLY A 176 20.89 -14.11 -6.69
N SER A 177 21.85 -13.63 -5.91
CA SER A 177 22.29 -14.44 -4.74
C SER A 177 22.76 -13.60 -3.58
N VAL A 178 21.80 -12.99 -2.88
CA VAL A 178 22.06 -12.45 -1.56
C VAL A 178 22.10 -13.59 -0.55
N SER A 179 23.19 -13.68 0.20
CA SER A 179 23.30 -14.59 1.33
C SER A 179 22.57 -14.05 2.57
N ILE A 180 22.14 -14.97 3.43
CA ILE A 180 21.63 -14.63 4.78
C ILE A 180 22.62 -13.73 5.54
N TYR A 181 23.91 -13.96 5.36
CA TYR A 181 24.97 -13.17 5.98
C TYR A 181 24.95 -11.72 5.50
N GLU A 182 24.81 -11.47 4.19
CA GLU A 182 24.75 -10.12 3.63
C GLU A 182 23.52 -9.36 4.11
N ILE A 183 22.36 -10.02 4.23
CA ILE A 183 21.15 -9.41 4.81
C ILE A 183 21.40 -9.00 6.26
N ALA A 184 21.85 -9.94 7.10
CA ALA A 184 22.08 -9.68 8.52
C ALA A 184 23.15 -8.59 8.73
N GLN A 185 24.22 -8.61 7.93
CA GLN A 185 25.29 -7.62 7.99
C GLN A 185 24.81 -6.24 7.55
N THR A 186 23.98 -6.15 6.51
CA THR A 186 23.43 -4.88 6.02
C THR A 186 22.44 -4.28 7.01
N LEU A 187 21.59 -5.10 7.64
CA LEU A 187 20.73 -4.65 8.74
C LEU A 187 21.57 -4.10 9.90
N LYS A 188 22.64 -4.83 10.26
CA LYS A 188 23.56 -4.43 11.34
C LYS A 188 24.28 -3.11 11.06
N THR A 189 24.76 -2.89 9.83
CA THR A 189 25.39 -1.60 9.46
C THR A 189 24.40 -0.44 9.47
N ASN A 190 23.11 -0.73 9.38
CA ASN A 190 22.01 0.23 9.51
C ASN A 190 21.41 0.29 10.94
N GLY A 191 22.11 -0.24 11.94
CA GLY A 191 21.70 -0.12 13.35
C GLY A 191 20.62 -1.11 13.80
N ILE A 192 20.22 -2.06 12.94
CA ILE A 192 19.23 -3.10 13.26
C ILE A 192 19.96 -4.39 13.62
N SER A 193 19.75 -4.88 14.83
CA SER A 193 20.30 -6.18 15.25
C SER A 193 19.48 -7.31 14.62
N ALA A 194 20.18 -8.20 13.91
CA ALA A 194 19.57 -9.33 13.24
C ALA A 194 20.49 -10.56 13.33
N HIS A 195 19.91 -11.74 13.54
CA HIS A 195 20.68 -12.98 13.62
C HIS A 195 19.93 -14.15 12.96
N ALA A 196 20.68 -14.97 12.23
CA ALA A 196 20.14 -16.15 11.58
C ALA A 196 19.86 -17.25 12.60
N VAL A 197 18.72 -17.90 12.49
CA VAL A 197 18.27 -19.00 13.34
C VAL A 197 17.65 -20.12 12.51
N LYS A 198 17.58 -21.30 13.13
CA LYS A 198 16.73 -22.39 12.67
C LYS A 198 15.48 -22.41 13.54
N LEU A 199 14.31 -22.25 12.92
CA LEU A 199 13.02 -22.32 13.58
C LEU A 199 12.35 -23.63 13.20
N ASP A 200 11.79 -24.28 14.22
CA ASP A 200 10.83 -25.36 14.01
C ASP A 200 9.48 -24.72 13.63
N PHE A 201 8.73 -25.38 12.75
CA PHE A 201 7.50 -24.81 12.19
C PHE A 201 6.47 -24.50 13.27
N ASP A 202 6.28 -25.43 14.20
CA ASP A 202 5.36 -25.32 15.34
C ASP A 202 5.66 -24.12 16.25
N LYS A 203 6.85 -23.53 16.15
CA LYS A 203 7.26 -22.36 16.93
C LYS A 203 7.03 -21.03 16.22
N MET A 204 6.69 -21.03 14.92
CA MET A 204 6.51 -19.78 14.16
C MET A 204 5.39 -18.90 14.70
N SER A 205 4.25 -19.50 15.05
CA SER A 205 3.08 -18.79 15.57
C SER A 205 3.34 -18.11 16.92
N ALA A 206 4.38 -18.56 17.64
CA ALA A 206 4.82 -17.97 18.90
C ALA A 206 5.77 -16.77 18.71
N ILE A 207 6.21 -16.47 17.48
CA ILE A 207 7.08 -15.35 17.19
C ILE A 207 6.26 -14.06 17.20
N ASN A 208 6.61 -13.16 18.11
CA ASN A 208 5.92 -11.89 18.32
C ASN A 208 6.73 -10.68 17.84
N LYS A 209 7.81 -10.89 17.09
CA LYS A 209 8.68 -9.86 16.54
C LYS A 209 8.92 -10.05 15.04
N PRO A 210 9.23 -8.99 14.28
CA PRO A 210 9.53 -9.12 12.85
C PRO A 210 10.67 -10.10 12.59
N PHE A 211 10.56 -10.86 11.50
CA PHE A 211 11.59 -11.80 11.08
C PHE A 211 11.58 -11.98 9.57
N ILE A 212 12.71 -12.40 9.02
CA ILE A 212 12.87 -12.68 7.60
C ILE A 212 12.88 -14.18 7.39
N GLN A 213 12.00 -14.70 6.54
CA GLN A 213 12.01 -16.11 6.15
C GLN A 213 12.92 -16.32 4.95
N TYR A 214 13.72 -17.40 4.97
CA TYR A 214 14.45 -17.89 3.80
C TYR A 214 13.75 -19.12 3.22
N ILE A 215 13.25 -18.99 2.00
CA ILE A 215 12.53 -20.02 1.27
C ILE A 215 13.50 -20.64 0.27
N ALA A 216 13.90 -21.90 0.48
CA ALA A 216 14.83 -22.56 -0.43
C ALA A 216 14.09 -22.99 -1.72
N SER A 217 14.72 -22.83 -2.88
CA SER A 217 14.25 -23.47 -4.11
C SER A 217 14.34 -25.00 -3.97
N ALA A 218 13.31 -25.75 -4.39
CA ALA A 218 13.39 -27.21 -4.46
C ALA A 218 14.25 -27.71 -5.64
N LYS A 219 14.58 -26.84 -6.59
CA LYS A 219 15.55 -27.14 -7.65
C LYS A 219 16.96 -26.80 -7.15
N ASP A 220 17.81 -27.81 -7.08
CA ASP A 220 19.22 -27.66 -6.69
C ASP A 220 19.92 -26.56 -7.50
N GLY A 221 20.65 -25.68 -6.80
CA GLY A 221 21.46 -24.63 -7.42
C GLY A 221 20.73 -23.33 -7.77
N GLN A 222 19.40 -23.26 -7.62
CA GLN A 222 18.69 -21.99 -7.72
C GLN A 222 18.79 -21.23 -6.38
N PRO A 223 18.96 -19.89 -6.42
CA PRO A 223 18.96 -19.08 -5.22
C PRO A 223 17.63 -19.19 -4.48
N GLY A 224 17.69 -19.19 -3.16
CA GLY A 224 16.47 -19.10 -2.35
C GLY A 224 15.91 -17.68 -2.33
N HIS A 225 14.69 -17.58 -1.81
CA HIS A 225 13.89 -16.38 -1.75
C HIS A 225 13.75 -15.86 -0.32
N PHE A 226 13.52 -14.55 -0.15
CA PHE A 226 13.39 -13.93 1.16
C PHE A 226 12.09 -13.15 1.29
N ARG A 227 11.41 -13.30 2.43
CA ARG A 227 10.18 -12.56 2.77
C ARG A 227 10.30 -11.93 4.14
N LEU A 228 9.81 -10.70 4.31
CA LEU A 228 9.67 -10.10 5.63
C LEU A 228 8.31 -10.47 6.21
N CYS A 229 8.31 -10.93 7.46
CA CYS A 229 7.11 -11.31 8.19
C CYS A 229 6.96 -10.41 9.42
N ILE A 230 5.84 -9.72 9.51
CA ILE A 230 5.50 -8.82 10.62
C ILE A 230 4.34 -9.44 11.40
N PRO A 231 4.57 -10.07 12.56
CA PRO A 231 3.52 -10.70 13.35
C PRO A 231 2.45 -9.71 13.80
N THR A 232 1.18 -10.12 13.75
CA THR A 232 0.03 -9.35 14.25
C THR A 232 -0.38 -9.74 15.67
N GLY A 233 0.29 -10.74 16.27
CA GLY A 233 0.01 -11.27 17.61
C GLY A 233 -1.10 -12.33 17.69
N SER A 234 -1.85 -12.56 16.61
CA SER A 234 -2.94 -13.57 16.55
C SER A 234 -2.51 -14.89 15.92
N GLY A 235 -1.22 -15.23 15.97
CA GLY A 235 -0.64 -16.31 15.15
C GLY A 235 -0.64 -16.01 13.64
N LYS A 236 -0.89 -14.76 13.24
CA LYS A 236 -0.83 -14.29 11.85
C LYS A 236 0.34 -13.31 11.67
N ALA A 237 0.75 -13.10 10.43
CA ALA A 237 1.71 -12.07 10.06
C ALA A 237 1.32 -11.39 8.75
N VAL A 238 1.69 -10.12 8.60
CA VAL A 238 1.75 -9.47 7.29
C VAL A 238 3.05 -9.89 6.61
N ILE A 239 2.95 -10.37 5.38
CA ILE A 239 4.06 -10.82 4.55
C ILE A 239 4.33 -9.73 3.51
N LEU A 240 5.60 -9.32 3.45
CA LEU A 240 6.11 -8.43 2.42
C LEU A 240 7.09 -9.23 1.55
N ASP A 241 6.67 -9.50 0.32
CA ASP A 241 7.41 -10.28 -0.66
C ASP A 241 7.83 -9.38 -1.84
N GLY A 242 9.08 -8.89 -1.80
CA GLY A 242 9.60 -8.05 -2.88
C GLY A 242 8.77 -6.79 -3.10
N VAL A 243 8.11 -6.72 -4.25
CA VAL A 243 7.24 -5.63 -4.72
C VAL A 243 5.76 -6.01 -4.73
N GLU A 244 5.44 -7.22 -4.30
CA GLU A 244 4.06 -7.69 -4.21
C GLU A 244 3.29 -6.93 -3.13
N GLU A 245 1.97 -6.88 -3.29
CA GLU A 245 1.07 -6.30 -2.29
C GLU A 245 1.18 -7.07 -0.97
N PRO A 246 1.11 -6.39 0.19
CA PRO A 246 1.18 -7.05 1.49
C PRO A 246 0.06 -8.08 1.67
N GLU A 247 0.41 -9.30 2.04
CA GLU A 247 -0.56 -10.37 2.30
C GLU A 247 -0.63 -10.71 3.79
N VAL A 248 -1.84 -10.95 4.32
CA VAL A 248 -2.00 -11.46 5.69
C VAL A 248 -1.96 -12.98 5.64
N PHE A 249 -0.98 -13.57 6.34
CA PHE A 249 -0.74 -15.00 6.38
C PHE A 249 -0.96 -15.59 7.77
N ASP A 250 -1.53 -16.80 7.84
CA ASP A 250 -1.73 -17.54 9.08
C ASP A 250 -0.54 -18.46 9.39
N LEU A 251 0.27 -18.09 10.38
CA LEU A 251 1.49 -18.82 10.76
C LEU A 251 1.18 -20.17 11.43
N THR A 252 -0.09 -20.45 11.77
CA THR A 252 -0.50 -21.76 12.33
C THR A 252 -0.74 -22.81 11.25
N PHE A 253 -0.98 -22.39 10.00
CA PHE A 253 -1.34 -23.29 8.91
C PHE A 253 -0.09 -23.80 8.19
N SER A 254 0.52 -24.84 8.75
CA SER A 254 1.86 -25.31 8.35
C SER A 254 1.93 -26.36 7.26
N GLU A 255 0.89 -27.17 7.11
CA GLU A 255 1.01 -28.44 6.38
C GLU A 255 0.89 -28.31 4.85
N LYS A 256 0.82 -27.10 4.28
CA LYS A 256 0.46 -26.93 2.86
C LYS A 256 1.24 -25.89 2.07
N TYR A 257 2.43 -25.49 2.51
CA TYR A 257 3.34 -24.73 1.65
C TYR A 257 4.08 -25.67 0.68
N ASP A 258 3.35 -26.21 -0.29
CA ASP A 258 3.93 -26.58 -1.58
C ASP A 258 3.69 -25.42 -2.54
N TYR A 259 4.31 -24.27 -2.24
CA TYR A 259 4.26 -23.12 -3.13
C TYR A 259 5.26 -23.40 -4.25
N GLN A 260 4.76 -23.98 -5.34
CA GLN A 260 5.45 -24.06 -6.63
C GLN A 260 6.85 -24.70 -6.56
N GLY A 261 7.08 -25.71 -5.70
CA GLY A 261 8.39 -26.33 -5.56
C GLY A 261 9.41 -25.42 -4.86
N THR A 262 8.98 -24.69 -3.84
CA THR A 262 9.87 -24.07 -2.87
C THR A 262 9.62 -24.67 -1.49
N ILE A 263 10.68 -24.87 -0.71
CA ILE A 263 10.63 -25.52 0.61
C ILE A 263 11.20 -24.54 1.63
N TRP A 264 10.36 -24.09 2.56
CA TRP A 264 10.88 -23.43 3.74
C TRP A 264 11.62 -24.46 4.59
N ASN A 265 12.94 -24.33 4.69
CA ASN A 265 13.76 -25.30 5.39
C ASN A 265 13.88 -24.99 6.89
N GLY A 266 13.15 -24.02 7.44
CA GLY A 266 13.26 -23.55 8.83
C GLY A 266 14.26 -22.41 9.03
N THR A 267 14.96 -21.96 8.00
CA THR A 267 15.95 -20.88 8.15
C THR A 267 15.24 -19.53 8.19
N SER A 268 15.61 -18.70 9.17
CA SER A 268 15.04 -17.35 9.33
C SER A 268 16.06 -16.40 9.93
N ILE A 269 15.84 -15.10 9.78
CA ILE A 269 16.62 -14.04 10.44
C ILE A 269 15.69 -13.35 11.42
N LEU A 270 15.94 -13.50 12.72
CA LEU A 270 15.20 -12.79 13.75
C LEU A 270 15.72 -11.37 13.85
N ILE A 271 14.80 -10.40 13.86
CA ILE A 271 15.13 -8.99 14.01
C ILE A 271 14.87 -8.60 15.47
N ASP A 272 15.92 -8.21 16.19
CA ASP A 272 15.84 -7.84 17.61
C ASP A 272 15.47 -6.36 17.82
N GLY A 273 15.38 -5.60 16.72
CA GLY A 273 15.05 -4.18 16.69
C GLY A 273 16.26 -3.27 16.50
N ILE A 274 16.01 -1.95 16.57
CA ILE A 274 17.07 -0.95 16.59
C ILE A 274 17.88 -1.15 17.87
N ARG A 275 19.21 -1.23 17.75
CA ARG A 275 20.10 -1.26 18.91
C ARG A 275 19.90 0.06 19.67
N LYS A 276 19.12 0.02 20.75
CA LYS A 276 18.95 1.18 21.64
C LYS A 276 20.29 1.46 22.31
N ASP A 277 21.13 2.26 21.67
CA ASP A 277 22.10 3.06 22.41
C ASP A 277 21.27 4.07 23.22
N THR A 278 20.97 3.66 24.46
CA THR A 278 20.37 4.41 25.57
C THR A 278 20.30 5.93 25.39
N SER A 279 19.34 6.45 24.60
CA SER A 279 18.91 7.85 24.64
C SER A 279 17.54 8.07 23.97
N ASN A 280 16.49 8.04 24.80
CA ASN A 280 15.23 8.81 24.78
C ASN A 280 14.43 9.20 23.51
N GLU A 281 14.66 8.66 22.31
CA GLU A 281 13.89 9.09 21.10
C GLU A 281 12.72 8.16 20.67
N SER A 282 12.31 7.21 21.50
CA SER A 282 11.37 6.12 21.08
C SER A 282 9.88 6.48 21.06
N VAL A 283 9.45 7.63 21.58
CA VAL A 283 8.00 7.91 21.75
C VAL A 283 7.36 8.51 20.49
N SER A 284 8.11 9.30 19.71
CA SER A 284 7.59 9.94 18.49
C SER A 284 7.43 8.96 17.32
N GLN A 285 8.21 7.88 17.28
CA GLN A 285 8.21 6.90 16.19
C GLN A 285 7.08 5.86 16.32
N LEU A 286 6.67 5.53 17.55
CA LEU A 286 5.55 4.60 17.78
C LEU A 286 4.21 5.20 17.34
N LEU A 287 4.05 6.52 17.45
CA LEU A 287 2.84 7.25 17.04
C LEU A 287 2.70 7.28 15.52
N TYR A 288 3.77 7.58 14.80
CA TYR A 288 3.79 7.57 13.33
C TYR A 288 3.46 6.19 12.73
N PHE A 289 3.87 5.11 13.42
CA PHE A 289 3.58 3.74 12.98
C PHE A 289 2.16 3.26 13.23
N ASN A 290 1.55 3.66 14.35
CA ASN A 290 0.13 3.40 14.55
C ASN A 290 -0.71 4.05 13.46
N ASP A 291 -0.32 5.23 12.99
CA ASP A 291 -1.00 5.92 11.89
C ASP A 291 -0.85 5.16 10.55
N MET A 292 0.34 4.65 10.24
CA MET A 292 0.57 3.83 9.04
C MET A 292 -0.17 2.47 9.09
N LEU A 293 -0.23 1.82 10.25
CA LEU A 293 -1.01 0.58 10.44
C LEU A 293 -2.52 0.84 10.35
N LEU A 294 -2.99 2.01 10.80
CA LEU A 294 -4.37 2.45 10.62
C LEU A 294 -4.70 2.71 9.14
N VAL A 295 -3.79 3.32 8.38
CA VAL A 295 -3.93 3.49 6.93
C VAL A 295 -3.97 2.14 6.21
N ALA A 296 -3.06 1.22 6.53
CA ALA A 296 -3.07 -0.13 5.97
C ALA A 296 -4.35 -0.90 6.35
N ALA A 297 -4.84 -0.76 7.60
CA ALA A 297 -6.10 -1.35 8.03
C ALA A 297 -7.32 -0.76 7.29
N SER A 298 -7.29 0.54 6.97
CA SER A 298 -8.34 1.20 6.17
C SER A 298 -8.39 0.74 4.71
N TRP A 299 -7.26 0.29 4.17
CA TRP A 299 -7.16 -0.23 2.80
C TRP A 299 -7.62 -1.70 2.69
N LEU A 300 -7.64 -2.43 3.81
CA LEU A 300 -7.91 -3.88 3.86
C LEU A 300 -9.32 -4.25 4.37
N GLY A 301 -10.22 -3.28 4.62
CA GLY A 301 -11.58 -3.55 5.09
C GLY A 301 -12.59 -3.79 3.96
N PRO A 302 -13.38 -4.90 3.97
CA PRO A 302 -14.48 -5.12 3.03
C PRO A 302 -15.81 -4.55 3.58
N HIS A 303 -16.59 -3.90 2.72
CA HIS A 303 -18.01 -3.55 2.90
C HIS A 303 -18.40 -2.67 4.12
N LEU A 304 -18.48 -1.34 3.91
CA LEU A 304 -19.37 -0.45 4.67
C LEU A 304 -20.17 0.45 3.72
N SER A 305 -21.47 0.60 3.98
CA SER A 305 -22.42 1.37 3.18
C SER A 305 -22.15 2.88 3.21
N ASN A 306 -22.53 3.56 2.13
CA ASN A 306 -22.32 4.99 1.80
C ASN A 306 -22.86 6.07 2.80
N SER A 307 -23.13 5.77 4.07
CA SER A 307 -23.72 6.75 5.00
C SER A 307 -22.79 7.36 6.05
N ASP A 308 -21.53 6.93 6.20
CA ASP A 308 -20.65 7.41 7.30
C ASP A 308 -19.31 8.03 6.85
N LEU A 309 -19.32 8.82 5.76
CA LEU A 309 -18.19 9.71 5.44
C LEU A 309 -18.36 11.05 6.18
N LEU A 310 -17.79 11.12 7.38
CA LEU A 310 -17.51 12.38 8.09
C LEU A 310 -16.00 12.59 8.16
N THR A 311 -15.58 13.82 7.88
CA THR A 311 -14.18 14.24 7.73
C THR A 311 -13.34 14.06 9.00
N LEU A 312 -12.07 13.73 8.77
CA LEU A 312 -11.00 13.39 9.72
C LEU A 312 -10.91 14.31 10.96
N ASP A 313 -11.22 15.59 10.83
CA ASP A 313 -11.18 16.57 11.92
C ASP A 313 -12.20 16.32 13.04
N LYS A 314 -13.31 15.65 12.76
CA LYS A 314 -14.37 15.41 13.77
C LYS A 314 -14.06 14.21 14.67
N GLN A 315 -13.30 13.23 14.17
CA GLN A 315 -12.93 12.04 14.94
C GLN A 315 -11.83 12.30 15.97
N LEU A 316 -10.96 13.29 15.73
CA LEU A 316 -9.88 13.67 16.64
C LEU A 316 -10.37 14.42 17.90
N SER A 317 -11.62 14.88 17.93
CA SER A 317 -12.17 15.66 19.05
C SER A 317 -12.85 14.85 20.16
N LEU A 318 -13.02 13.52 20.01
CA LEU A 318 -13.96 12.75 20.86
C LEU A 318 -13.39 11.59 21.69
N ARG A 319 -12.07 11.48 21.90
CA ARG A 319 -11.54 10.38 22.75
C ARG A 319 -10.56 10.83 23.83
N GLY A 320 -11.13 11.43 24.88
CA GLY A 320 -10.60 11.34 26.24
C GLY A 320 -11.67 10.72 27.14
N GLY A 321 -11.54 9.44 27.49
CA GLY A 321 -12.44 8.76 28.42
C GLY A 321 -12.18 7.25 28.50
N CYS A 322 -12.01 6.74 29.73
CA CYS A 322 -11.74 5.35 30.08
C CYS A 322 -12.84 4.35 29.63
N PRO A 323 -12.51 3.05 29.50
CA PRO A 323 -13.41 2.04 28.99
C PRO A 323 -14.33 1.49 30.07
N THR A 324 -15.61 1.30 29.76
CA THR A 324 -16.49 0.42 30.51
C THR A 324 -17.20 -0.54 29.56
N ASP A 325 -17.17 -1.81 29.97
CA ASP A 325 -17.88 -2.96 29.43
C ASP A 325 -19.32 -2.66 28.97
N CYS A 326 -19.72 -3.26 27.84
CA CYS A 326 -21.10 -3.73 27.66
C CYS A 326 -21.19 -4.87 26.64
N LYS A 327 -21.87 -5.95 27.05
CA LYS A 327 -22.27 -7.11 26.25
C LYS A 327 -23.33 -6.75 25.21
N THR A 328 -23.29 -7.47 24.10
CA THR A 328 -24.27 -7.54 23.02
C THR A 328 -25.66 -7.95 23.50
N TYR A 329 -26.69 -7.14 23.22
CA TYR A 329 -28.07 -7.54 22.89
C TYR A 329 -28.84 -6.31 22.38
N GLY A 330 -29.31 -6.30 21.13
CA GLY A 330 -30.26 -5.27 20.69
C GLY A 330 -30.33 -5.07 19.18
N LYS A 331 -31.50 -5.36 18.62
CA LYS A 331 -31.91 -5.21 17.22
C LYS A 331 -31.73 -3.76 16.71
N ILE A 332 -31.30 -3.61 15.46
CA ILE A 332 -31.20 -2.30 14.77
C ILE A 332 -32.49 -2.04 13.98
N CYS A 333 -33.08 -0.85 14.12
CA CYS A 333 -34.17 -0.36 13.28
C CYS A 333 -33.62 0.45 12.11
N TYR A 334 -34.06 0.19 10.88
CA TYR A 334 -33.77 1.03 9.72
C TYR A 334 -34.94 1.99 9.43
N ASN A 335 -34.61 3.24 9.11
CA ASN A 335 -35.52 4.14 8.38
C ASN A 335 -35.20 4.04 6.88
N ARG A 336 -36.15 3.55 6.08
CA ARG A 336 -36.09 3.69 4.61
C ARG A 336 -36.30 5.16 4.24
N ARG A 337 -35.40 5.74 3.43
CA ARG A 337 -35.71 6.97 2.68
C ARG A 337 -35.87 6.65 1.19
N ALA A 338 -36.90 7.31 0.66
CA ALA A 338 -37.16 7.75 -0.70
C ALA A 338 -37.21 6.71 -1.83
N CYS A 339 -38.44 6.42 -2.25
CA CYS A 339 -38.76 6.08 -3.63
C CYS A 339 -38.27 7.19 -4.57
N THR A 340 -37.53 6.83 -5.61
CA THR A 340 -37.39 7.64 -6.81
C THR A 340 -38.04 6.88 -7.97
N ASP A 341 -38.89 7.61 -8.68
CA ASP A 341 -39.61 7.27 -9.90
C ASP A 341 -41.01 6.64 -9.83
N HIS A 342 -41.81 7.17 -10.75
CA HIS A 342 -43.26 7.21 -10.82
C HIS A 342 -43.86 5.85 -11.17
N ASP A 343 -44.74 5.34 -10.32
CA ASP A 343 -46.18 5.24 -10.61
C ASP A 343 -46.90 4.47 -9.49
N VAL A 344 -47.97 5.08 -8.97
CA VAL A 344 -49.01 4.51 -8.09
C VAL A 344 -48.56 3.98 -6.71
N CYS A 345 -48.70 4.81 -5.68
CA CYS A 345 -48.87 4.35 -4.30
C CYS A 345 -50.10 5.03 -3.68
N ALA A 346 -51.27 4.43 -3.93
CA ALA A 346 -52.49 4.75 -3.20
C ALA A 346 -52.62 3.80 -2.00
N THR A 347 -52.78 4.40 -0.82
CA THR A 347 -53.43 3.86 0.39
C THR A 347 -52.92 2.52 0.93
N TYR A 348 -52.08 2.56 1.98
CA TYR A 348 -52.30 1.86 3.26
C TYR A 348 -51.24 2.34 4.27
N VAL A 349 -51.66 3.19 5.20
CA VAL A 349 -50.86 3.65 6.34
C VAL A 349 -51.04 2.65 7.48
N GLY A 350 -49.94 2.11 8.02
CA GLY A 350 -49.93 1.65 9.42
C GLY A 350 -49.82 0.15 9.72
N GLN A 351 -49.01 -0.63 9.00
CA GLN A 351 -48.58 -1.95 9.49
C GLN A 351 -47.06 -2.05 9.61
N ARG A 352 -46.58 -2.43 10.81
CA ARG A 352 -45.22 -2.92 11.04
C ARG A 352 -45.26 -4.43 10.80
N VAL A 353 -44.42 -4.93 9.90
CA VAL A 353 -44.26 -6.38 9.67
C VAL A 353 -42.85 -6.75 10.13
N CYS A 354 -42.75 -7.74 11.01
CA CYS A 354 -41.48 -8.38 11.33
C CYS A 354 -41.16 -9.38 10.22
N LEU A 355 -40.01 -9.24 9.56
CA LEU A 355 -39.47 -10.28 8.69
C LEU A 355 -38.51 -11.13 9.53
N GLU A 356 -38.87 -12.38 9.77
CA GLU A 356 -37.92 -13.43 10.14
C GLU A 356 -37.17 -13.83 8.87
N GLN A 357 -35.84 -13.74 8.90
CA GLN A 357 -34.96 -14.33 7.90
C GLN A 357 -34.50 -15.68 8.45
N ASP A 358 -35.28 -16.72 8.16
CA ASP A 358 -34.80 -18.10 8.09
C ASP A 358 -35.30 -18.64 6.75
N GLU A 359 -34.41 -18.76 5.77
CA GLU A 359 -34.65 -19.57 4.58
C GLU A 359 -33.99 -20.94 4.81
N ASP A 360 -34.78 -21.88 5.31
CA ASP A 360 -34.76 -23.28 4.89
C ASP A 360 -36.20 -23.84 5.02
N GLU A 361 -36.75 -24.21 3.87
CA GLU A 361 -37.86 -25.15 3.59
C GLU A 361 -39.17 -25.11 4.42
N GLY A 362 -40.23 -24.58 3.77
CA GLY A 362 -41.49 -25.32 3.57
C GLY A 362 -42.55 -25.33 4.68
N CYS A 363 -43.66 -24.61 4.45
CA CYS A 363 -45.03 -25.18 4.49
C CYS A 363 -46.12 -24.14 4.19
N ASN A 364 -47.07 -24.54 3.34
CA ASN A 364 -48.37 -23.88 3.14
C ASN A 364 -49.27 -24.07 4.38
N THR A 365 -50.02 -23.04 4.79
CA THR A 365 -51.50 -23.07 4.95
C THR A 365 -52.07 -21.68 5.36
N PRO A 366 -53.35 -21.38 5.03
CA PRO A 366 -53.98 -20.09 5.31
C PRO A 366 -54.88 -20.13 6.56
N GLY A 367 -54.80 -19.12 7.43
CA GLY A 367 -55.86 -18.88 8.43
C GLY A 367 -55.44 -18.11 9.69
N SER A 368 -56.10 -16.95 9.88
CA SER A 368 -56.33 -16.24 11.15
C SER A 368 -55.12 -15.81 12.01
N ALA A 369 -54.82 -14.51 11.99
CA ALA A 369 -53.92 -13.85 12.94
C ALA A 369 -54.56 -13.75 14.35
N PRO A 370 -53.82 -14.01 15.44
CA PRO A 370 -54.27 -13.66 16.80
C PRO A 370 -53.92 -12.21 17.15
N ASN A 371 -54.81 -11.59 17.94
CA ASN A 371 -54.70 -10.22 18.43
C ASN A 371 -53.47 -10.01 19.34
N CYS A 372 -52.69 -8.94 19.11
CA CYS A 372 -51.69 -8.48 20.06
C CYS A 372 -52.35 -7.62 21.16
N VAL A 373 -52.16 -8.01 22.42
CA VAL A 373 -52.44 -7.19 23.60
C VAL A 373 -51.34 -6.12 23.71
N VAL A 374 -51.73 -4.85 23.82
CA VAL A 374 -50.81 -3.75 24.12
C VAL A 374 -50.65 -3.68 25.63
N ASP A 375 -49.45 -3.96 26.14
CA ASP A 375 -49.08 -3.64 27.52
C ASP A 375 -48.51 -2.21 27.57
N SER A 376 -49.05 -1.43 28.50
CA SER A 376 -48.78 -0.01 28.70
C SER A 376 -48.09 0.17 30.04
N SER A 377 -46.76 0.29 30.07
CA SER A 377 -46.04 1.02 31.13
C SER A 377 -44.52 1.00 30.95
N VAL A 378 -43.93 2.10 30.47
CA VAL A 378 -42.63 2.59 30.96
C VAL A 378 -42.61 4.12 30.81
N TYR A 379 -42.56 4.83 31.94
CA TYR A 379 -42.19 6.25 32.00
C TYR A 379 -40.72 6.35 32.42
N CYS A 380 -39.94 7.24 31.81
CA CYS A 380 -38.59 7.58 32.26
C CYS A 380 -38.63 8.82 33.17
N THR A 381 -38.04 8.72 34.36
CA THR A 381 -37.72 9.86 35.24
C THR A 381 -36.32 10.41 34.93
N PRO A 382 -36.10 11.74 35.00
CA PRO A 382 -34.80 12.35 34.80
C PRO A 382 -33.90 12.17 36.03
N MET A 383 -32.63 11.88 35.80
CA MET A 383 -31.62 11.72 36.85
C MET A 383 -31.05 13.10 37.21
N GLU A 384 -31.22 13.50 38.47
CA GLU A 384 -30.72 14.75 39.02
C GLU A 384 -29.19 14.77 39.20
N SER A 385 -28.67 15.96 38.95
CA SER A 385 -27.39 16.56 39.32
C SER A 385 -26.50 15.88 40.36
N THR A 386 -25.23 15.68 40.00
CA THR A 386 -24.08 16.09 40.84
C THR A 386 -22.84 16.38 39.97
N LEU A 387 -22.53 17.67 39.74
CA LEU A 387 -21.21 18.15 39.34
C LEU A 387 -20.96 19.53 39.96
N PRO A 388 -19.76 19.84 40.48
CA PRO A 388 -19.35 21.20 40.77
C PRO A 388 -18.72 21.87 39.52
N HIS A 389 -19.19 23.09 39.26
CA HIS A 389 -18.64 24.20 38.46
C HIS A 389 -17.62 23.95 37.32
N CYS A 390 -18.05 24.28 36.09
CA CYS A 390 -17.16 24.74 35.01
C CYS A 390 -17.56 26.17 34.59
N ASP A 391 -16.57 27.07 34.56
CA ASP A 391 -16.61 28.42 33.98
C ASP A 391 -16.30 28.33 32.47
N PHE A 392 -17.09 29.00 31.63
CA PHE A 392 -17.07 28.87 30.17
C PHE A 392 -16.45 30.07 29.43
N THR A 393 -15.57 30.85 30.06
CA THR A 393 -15.12 32.13 29.45
C THR A 393 -13.71 32.17 28.84
N ILE A 394 -12.93 31.07 28.79
CA ILE A 394 -11.58 31.11 28.16
C ILE A 394 -11.24 29.83 27.38
N ASN A 395 -11.15 29.96 26.05
CA ASN A 395 -10.76 28.93 25.09
C ASN A 395 -9.23 28.70 25.05
N TYR A 396 -8.64 28.14 26.12
CA TYR A 396 -7.33 27.46 26.04
C TYR A 396 -7.20 26.40 27.14
N CYS A 397 -6.80 25.19 26.79
CA CYS A 397 -6.36 24.18 27.75
C CYS A 397 -4.93 24.50 28.21
N LYS A 398 -4.76 24.80 29.50
CA LYS A 398 -3.44 24.86 30.15
C LYS A 398 -3.18 23.51 30.81
N VAL A 399 -2.22 22.74 30.29
CA VAL A 399 -1.73 21.54 30.97
C VAL A 399 -0.78 21.99 32.08
N SER A 400 -1.25 22.00 33.32
CA SER A 400 -0.38 22.07 34.49
C SER A 400 -0.02 20.65 34.92
N ILE A 401 1.24 20.26 34.72
CA ILE A 401 1.80 19.06 35.33
C ILE A 401 2.13 19.42 36.79
N SER A 402 1.35 18.91 37.73
CA SER A 402 1.75 18.85 39.13
C SER A 402 2.57 17.58 39.35
N PHE A 403 3.84 17.74 39.71
CA PHE A 403 4.64 16.63 40.21
C PHE A 403 4.24 16.37 41.68
N PRO A 404 4.18 15.11 42.14
CA PRO A 404 4.28 14.83 43.56
C PRO A 404 5.66 15.31 44.02
N SER A 405 5.68 16.10 45.08
CA SER A 405 6.88 16.49 45.80
C SER A 405 7.70 15.26 46.18
N VAL A 406 8.80 15.02 45.47
CA VAL A 406 9.93 14.27 46.02
C VAL A 406 10.57 15.20 47.03
N GLN A 407 10.41 14.85 48.31
CA GLN A 407 11.13 15.47 49.40
C GLN A 407 12.59 14.99 49.31
N CYS A 408 13.43 15.80 48.65
CA CYS A 408 14.87 15.64 48.77
C CYS A 408 15.29 16.24 50.11
N ASP A 409 15.53 15.38 51.10
CA ASP A 409 16.35 15.78 52.25
C ASP A 409 17.78 16.03 51.75
N LEU A 410 18.10 17.31 51.57
CA LEU A 410 19.46 17.79 51.44
C LEU A 410 20.09 17.76 52.84
N ASP A 411 20.77 16.67 53.15
CA ASP A 411 21.68 16.60 54.28
C ASP A 411 22.96 17.39 53.94
N THR A 412 23.00 18.64 54.37
CA THR A 412 24.21 19.46 54.35
C THR A 412 25.09 19.11 55.53
N SER A 413 25.98 18.14 55.33
CA SER A 413 27.21 18.06 56.11
C SER A 413 28.42 17.79 55.20
N LEU A 414 29.02 18.89 54.73
CA LEU A 414 30.43 18.92 54.34
C LEU A 414 31.30 18.49 55.54
N PRO A 415 32.47 17.86 55.30
CA PRO A 415 33.65 18.70 55.17
C PRO A 415 34.59 18.33 54.01
N ARG A 416 35.04 19.39 53.34
CA ARG A 416 36.40 19.66 52.81
C ARG A 416 37.35 18.45 52.67
N LEU A 417 37.92 18.24 51.47
CA LEU A 417 39.37 18.10 51.30
C LEU A 417 39.83 18.22 49.82
N TYR A 418 40.62 19.27 49.59
CA TYR A 418 41.76 19.47 48.69
C TYR A 418 41.64 19.61 47.16
N LEU A 419 42.07 20.82 46.74
CA LEU A 419 42.65 21.22 45.47
C LEU A 419 43.92 20.41 45.15
N GLY A 420 44.15 20.16 43.86
CA GLY A 420 45.46 19.78 43.32
C GLY A 420 45.41 19.47 41.83
N GLN A 421 45.55 20.48 40.98
CA GLN A 421 46.12 20.32 39.63
C GLN A 421 47.64 20.59 39.71
N CYS A 422 48.45 19.72 39.11
CA CYS A 422 49.42 20.03 38.04
C CYS A 422 50.53 18.96 37.94
N HIS A 423 50.78 18.58 36.69
CA HIS A 423 51.97 18.01 36.02
C HIS A 423 53.20 17.55 36.82
N ASP A 424 53.70 16.36 36.42
CA ASP A 424 54.92 16.24 35.62
C ASP A 424 54.63 15.42 34.35
#